data_AF-A0A290XI73-F1
#
_entry.id   AF-A0A290XI73-F1
#
_cell.length_a   1.000
_cell.length_b   1.000
_cell.length_c   1.000
_cell.angle_alpha   90.00
_cell.angle_beta   90.00
_cell.angle_gamma   90.00
#
_symmetry.space_group_name_H-M   'P 1'
#
loop_
_entity.id
_entity.type
_entity.pdbx_description
1 polymer ?
#
loop_
_entity_poly.entity_id
_entity_poly.type
_entity_poly.pdbx_seq_one_letter_code
_entity_poly.pdbx_strand_id
1 'polypeptide(L)' 'MFAGGRKPNERGASMTSERIASDLAQFRKSGGRIEVLGTTRTLTKVDAPPAPPAPEAAPRKRRSS' A
#
# COMPACT_ATOMS: atom_id res chain seq x y z
N MET A 1 32.16 2.35 20.82
CA MET A 1 31.24 1.34 20.27
C MET A 1 29.82 1.74 20.62
N PHE A 2 28.97 2.12 19.67
CA PHE A 2 27.55 2.39 19.91
C PHE A 2 26.70 1.71 18.85
N ALA A 3 26.50 0.39 18.99
CA ALA A 3 25.43 -0.30 18.29
C ALA A 3 24.20 -0.28 19.20
N GLY A 4 23.41 0.80 19.13
CA GLY A 4 22.08 0.81 19.72
C GLY A 4 21.25 -0.31 19.10
N GLY A 5 20.69 -1.19 19.94
CA GLY A 5 19.90 -2.33 19.50
C GLY A 5 18.76 -1.88 18.59
N ARG A 6 18.65 -2.49 17.40
CA ARG A 6 17.51 -2.26 16.51
C ARG A 6 16.25 -2.75 17.22
N LYS A 7 15.28 -1.85 17.44
CA LYS A 7 13.96 -2.21 17.96
C LYS A 7 13.34 -3.30 17.07
N PRO A 8 12.64 -4.29 17.65
CA PRO A 8 11.98 -5.33 16.88
C PRO A 8 11.06 -4.69 15.83
N ASN A 9 11.18 -5.18 14.61
CA ASN A 9 10.59 -4.57 13.44
C ASN A 9 9.08 -4.82 13.45
N GLU A 10 8.28 -3.89 13.97
CA GLU A 10 6.81 -3.94 13.94
C GLU A 10 6.23 -3.90 12.51
N ARG A 11 7.09 -3.82 11.49
CA ARG A 11 6.76 -3.96 10.06
C ARG A 11 6.01 -5.26 9.72
N GLY A 12 5.99 -6.25 10.61
CA GLY A 12 5.22 -7.49 10.46
C GLY A 12 3.80 -7.45 11.02
N ALA A 13 3.41 -6.39 11.75
CA ALA A 13 2.03 -6.23 12.17
C ALA A 13 1.15 -5.93 10.96
N SER A 14 0.00 -6.58 10.86
CA SER A 14 -0.96 -6.32 9.79
C SER A 14 -1.39 -4.85 9.84
N MET A 15 -1.07 -4.11 8.77
CA MET A 15 -1.63 -2.78 8.55
C MET A 15 -3.07 -2.93 8.10
N THR A 16 -4.00 -2.54 8.96
CA THR A 16 -5.43 -2.53 8.66
C THR A 16 -5.95 -1.10 8.56
N SER A 17 -7.09 -0.91 7.91
CA SER A 17 -7.73 0.40 7.78
C SER A 17 -8.04 1.02 9.15
N GLU A 18 -8.51 0.21 10.09
CA GLU A 18 -8.88 0.64 11.45
C GLU A 18 -7.67 1.17 12.22
N ARG A 19 -6.51 0.51 12.08
CA ARG A 19 -5.28 0.95 12.74
C ARG A 19 -4.79 2.27 12.20
N ILE A 20 -4.80 2.42 10.87
CA ILE A 20 -4.45 3.69 10.21
C ILE A 20 -5.38 4.81 10.70
N ALA A 21 -6.68 4.56 10.79
CA ALA A 21 -7.65 5.55 11.29
C ALA A 21 -7.38 5.97 12.75
N SER A 22 -7.05 5.01 13.62
CA SER A 22 -6.67 5.27 15.01
C SER A 22 -5.42 6.15 15.10
N ASP A 23 -4.38 5.82 14.34
CA ASP A 23 -3.10 6.54 14.35
C ASP A 23 -3.28 7.98 13.84
N LEU A 24 -4.08 8.18 12.79
CA LEU A 24 -4.43 9.51 12.28
C LEU A 24 -5.17 10.35 13.33
N ALA A 25 -6.08 9.74 14.09
CA ALA A 25 -6.81 10.44 15.16
C ALA A 25 -5.88 10.83 16.32
N GLN A 26 -4.97 9.94 16.72
CA GLN A 26 -3.97 10.24 17.75
C GLN A 26 -3.02 11.37 17.31
N PHE A 27 -2.55 11.34 16.06
CA PHE A 27 -1.68 12.37 15.51
C PHE A 27 -2.36 13.76 15.47
N ARG A 28 -3.64 13.80 15.12
CA ARG A 28 -4.43 15.05 15.16
C ARG A 28 -4.62 15.53 16.61
N LYS A 29 -4.89 14.61 17.55
CA LYS A 29 -5.05 14.95 18.98
C LYS A 29 -3.77 15.52 19.60
N SER A 30 -2.59 15.08 19.16
CA SER A 30 -1.31 15.63 19.62
C SER A 30 -0.96 16.99 18.99
N GLY A 31 -1.84 17.56 18.15
CA GLY A 31 -1.62 18.84 17.47
C GLY A 31 -0.89 18.72 16.13
N GLY A 32 -0.68 17.50 15.63
CA GLY A 32 -0.08 17.25 14.33
C GLY A 32 -0.98 17.72 13.18
N ARG A 33 -0.37 18.33 12.15
CA ARG A 33 -1.03 18.71 10.90
C ARG A 33 -0.53 17.83 9.77
N ILE A 34 -1.46 17.31 8.97
CA ILE A 34 -1.16 16.54 7.76
C ILE A 34 -1.46 17.44 6.57
N GLU A 35 -0.44 17.74 5.78
CA GLU A 35 -0.56 18.49 4.54
C GLU A 35 -0.59 17.54 3.36
N VAL A 36 -1.58 17.70 2.49
CA VAL A 36 -1.76 16.85 1.30
C VAL A 36 -1.14 17.56 0.11
N LEU A 37 -0.03 17.04 -0.39
CA LEU A 37 0.73 17.62 -1.51
C LEU A 37 0.07 17.40 -2.88
N GLY A 38 -1.00 16.60 -2.94
CA GLY A 38 -1.74 16.26 -4.14
C GLY A 38 -2.13 14.78 -4.17
N THR A 39 -2.75 14.36 -5.28
CA THR A 39 -3.15 12.96 -5.49
C THR A 39 -2.21 12.29 -6.49
N THR A 40 -1.40 11.34 -6.01
CA THR A 40 -0.55 10.51 -6.88
C THR A 40 -1.38 9.39 -7.51
N ARG A 41 -1.29 9.24 -8.84
CA ARG A 41 -1.94 8.13 -9.55
C ARG A 41 -1.24 6.81 -9.23
N THR A 42 -2.00 5.81 -8.82
CA THR A 42 -1.50 4.44 -8.62
C THR A 42 -1.62 3.63 -9.91
N LEU A 43 -0.73 2.64 -10.08
CA LEU A 43 -0.81 1.71 -11.21
C LEU A 43 -1.96 0.70 -11.04
N THR A 44 -2.26 0.34 -9.79
CA THR A 44 -3.36 -0.57 -9.44
C THR A 44 -4.58 0.25 -9.02
N LYS A 45 -5.73 -0.04 -9.62
CA LYS A 45 -7.02 0.48 -9.16
C LYS A 45 -7.45 -0.28 -7.91
N VAL A 46 -7.58 0.41 -6.79
CA VAL A 46 -7.93 -0.18 -5.49
C VAL A 46 -9.44 -0.45 -5.37
N ASP A 47 -10.26 0.28 -6.13
CA ASP A 47 -11.74 0.15 -6.14
C ASP A 47 -12.29 -0.32 -7.50
N ALA A 48 -11.48 -1.00 -8.33
CA ALA A 48 -12.01 -1.56 -9.57
C ALA A 48 -12.99 -2.69 -9.21
N PRO A 49 -14.23 -2.69 -9.77
CA PRO A 49 -15.07 -3.87 -9.69
C PRO A 49 -14.27 -5.07 -10.25
N PRO A 50 -14.45 -6.27 -9.68
CA PRO A 50 -13.70 -7.45 -10.12
C PRO A 50 -13.80 -7.56 -11.63
N ALA A 51 -12.65 -7.55 -12.30
CA ALA A 51 -12.60 -7.65 -13.74
C ALA A 51 -13.31 -8.95 -14.15
N PRO A 52 -14.21 -8.92 -15.16
CA PRO A 52 -14.75 -10.16 -15.70
C PRO A 52 -13.58 -11.05 -16.14
N PRO A 53 -13.69 -12.38 -15.98
CA PRO A 53 -12.62 -13.30 -16.33
C PRO A 53 -12.15 -13.01 -17.76
N ALA A 54 -10.85 -12.75 -17.91
CA ALA A 54 -10.27 -12.49 -19.21
C ALA A 54 -10.53 -13.71 -20.11
N PRO A 55 -10.96 -13.53 -21.37
CA PRO A 55 -11.05 -14.63 -22.30
C PRO A 55 -9.67 -15.29 -22.42
N GLU A 56 -9.66 -16.62 -22.39
CA GLU A 56 -8.45 -17.44 -22.42
C GLU A 56 -7.51 -16.97 -23.53
N ALA A 57 -6.30 -16.56 -23.13
CA ALA A 57 -5.33 -15.99 -24.05
C ALA A 57 -4.92 -17.06 -25.07
N ALA A 58 -5.31 -16.85 -26.33
CA ALA A 58 -4.88 -17.71 -27.44
C ALA A 58 -3.35 -17.85 -27.46
N PRO A 59 -2.81 -19.06 -27.74
CA PRO A 59 -1.39 -19.32 -27.65
C PRO A 59 -0.60 -18.41 -28.60
N ARG A 60 0.20 -17.51 -28.02
CA ARG A 60 1.09 -16.64 -28.78
C ARG A 60 2.19 -17.51 -29.40
N LYS A 61 2.12 -17.76 -30.71
CA LYS A 61 3.22 -18.37 -31.47
C LYS A 61 4.47 -17.50 -31.31
N ARG A 62 5.48 -18.03 -30.63
CA ARG A 62 6.84 -17.49 -30.65
C ARG A 62 7.33 -17.51 -32.09
N ARG A 63 7.57 -16.35 -32.68
CA ARG A 63 8.29 -16.25 -33.95
C ARG A 63 9.78 -16.49 -33.62
N SER A 64 10.32 -17.60 -34.10
CA SER A 64 11.76 -17.88 -34.01
C SER A 64 12.48 -16.84 -34.87
N SER A 65 13.46 -16.15 -34.28
CA SER A 65 14.54 -15.48 -35.01
C SER A 65 15.63 -16.49 -35.33
#